data_AF-W8B7E0-F1
#
_entry.id   AF-W8B7E0-F1
#
_cell.length_a   1.000
_cell.length_b   1.000
_cell.length_c   1.000
_cell.angle_alpha   90.00
_cell.angle_beta   90.00
_cell.angle_gamma   90.00
#
_symmetry.space_group_name_H-M   'P 1'
#
loop_
_entity.id
_entity.type
_entity.pdbx_description
1 polymer ?
#
loop_
_entity_poly.entity_id
_entity_poly.type
_entity_poly.pdbx_seq_one_letter_code
_entity_poly.pdbx_strand_id
1 'polypeptide(L)'
;MSTKYAILAQTTRLQYTPPTCELENQTTDKQNFTVAAGTLIKVAGEQQTSLAATQVYVYDTVLREPNTTRIYECAPESLLPVSDNLWPFIVSIPEPNRRLQLLKDTDRCNWLNHIMPGDVISVPGRSFDRDDIIRYDCIVCYIGPVPEIHPVGYFFGLELMVSRLLT
;
A
#
# COMPACT_ATOMS: atom_id res chain seq x y z
N MET A 1 3.09 14.71 -11.02
CA MET A 1 4.05 14.32 -9.97
C MET A 1 4.30 12.83 -10.12
N SER A 2 5.54 12.40 -10.33
CA SER A 2 5.88 10.99 -10.46
C SER A 2 5.74 10.32 -9.09
N THR A 3 4.84 9.35 -8.96
CA THR A 3 4.67 8.58 -7.71
C THR A 3 5.74 7.50 -7.63
N LYS A 4 6.49 7.46 -6.54
CA LYS A 4 7.52 6.43 -6.29
C LYS A 4 6.92 5.05 -6.07
N TYR A 5 5.67 5.02 -5.59
CA TYR A 5 4.96 3.81 -5.20
C TYR A 5 3.66 3.65 -5.96
N ALA A 6 3.28 2.40 -6.16
CA ALA A 6 2.04 1.99 -6.79
C ALA A 6 1.56 0.67 -6.19
N ILE A 7 0.33 0.29 -6.54
CA ILE A 7 -0.14 -1.09 -6.37
C ILE A 7 -0.60 -1.65 -7.71
N LEU A 8 -0.57 -2.97 -7.86
CA LEU A 8 -1.15 -3.60 -9.05
C LEU A 8 -2.67 -3.46 -9.03
N ALA A 9 -3.25 -2.79 -10.04
CA ALA A 9 -4.69 -2.60 -10.18
C ALA A 9 -5.44 -3.92 -10.41
N GLN A 10 -4.76 -4.89 -11.03
CA GLN A 10 -5.26 -6.20 -11.38
C GLN A 10 -4.14 -7.24 -11.32
N THR A 11 -4.51 -8.53 -11.25
CA THR A 11 -3.54 -9.62 -11.32
C THR A 11 -2.81 -9.54 -12.65
N THR A 12 -1.49 -9.33 -12.59
CA THR A 12 -0.67 -8.97 -13.75
C THR A 12 0.51 -9.91 -13.87
N ARG A 13 0.89 -10.21 -15.11
CA ARG A 13 2.10 -10.98 -15.43
C ARG A 13 3.29 -10.02 -15.46
N LEU A 14 4.18 -10.16 -14.49
CA LEU A 14 5.45 -9.43 -14.42
C LEU A 14 6.53 -10.18 -15.21
N GLN A 15 7.29 -9.47 -16.03
CA GLN A 15 8.41 -10.04 -16.80
C GLN A 15 9.72 -9.73 -16.07
N TYR A 16 10.50 -10.76 -15.73
CA TYR A 16 11.82 -10.55 -15.14
C TYR A 16 12.79 -9.96 -16.17
N THR A 17 13.53 -8.93 -15.76
CA THR A 17 14.59 -8.33 -16.57
C THR A 17 15.94 -8.73 -15.99
N PRO A 18 16.76 -9.53 -16.71
CA PRO A 18 18.09 -9.88 -16.24
C PRO A 18 19.00 -8.64 -16.22
N PRO A 19 19.96 -8.55 -15.28
CA PRO A 19 20.94 -7.47 -15.28
C PRO A 19 21.78 -7.51 -16.56
N THR A 20 22.07 -6.34 -17.12
CA THR A 20 22.69 -6.13 -18.45
C THR A 20 24.10 -6.71 -18.62
N CYS A 21 24.66 -7.39 -17.62
CA CYS A 21 26.03 -7.93 -17.63
C CYS A 21 26.16 -9.33 -18.25
N GLU A 22 25.06 -9.97 -18.67
CA GLU A 22 25.10 -11.29 -19.31
C GLU A 22 24.67 -11.20 -20.78
N LEU A 23 25.55 -10.66 -21.62
CA LEU A 23 25.47 -10.90 -23.06
C LEU A 23 26.34 -12.11 -23.39
N GLU A 24 25.72 -13.24 -23.69
CA GLU A 24 25.83 -13.93 -24.98
C GLU A 24 25.21 -15.35 -24.89
N ASN A 25 24.27 -15.63 -25.79
CA ASN A 25 23.86 -16.97 -26.24
C ASN A 25 22.93 -17.84 -25.40
N GLN A 26 21.89 -17.27 -24.78
CA GLN A 26 20.72 -18.08 -24.45
C GLN A 26 19.45 -17.37 -24.91
N THR A 27 18.65 -18.04 -25.73
CA THR A 27 17.21 -17.76 -25.93
C THR A 27 16.62 -17.53 -24.56
N THR A 28 16.49 -16.26 -24.18
CA THR A 28 16.17 -15.89 -22.80
C THR A 28 14.69 -16.18 -22.63
N ASP A 29 14.38 -17.35 -22.07
CA ASP A 29 13.03 -17.64 -21.62
C ASP A 29 12.64 -16.53 -20.67
N LYS A 30 11.81 -15.60 -21.15
CA LYS A 30 11.28 -14.50 -20.35
C LYS A 30 10.54 -15.14 -19.18
N GLN A 31 11.19 -15.19 -18.02
CA GLN A 31 10.56 -15.71 -16.83
C GLN A 31 9.45 -14.74 -16.44
N ASN A 32 8.24 -15.27 -16.51
CA ASN A 32 7.06 -14.50 -16.23
C ASN A 32 6.46 -14.97 -14.91
N PHE A 33 6.11 -14.03 -14.05
CA PHE A 33 5.51 -14.30 -12.75
C PHE A 33 4.14 -13.65 -12.67
N THR A 34 3.12 -14.43 -12.38
CA THR A 34 1.78 -13.89 -12.13
C THR A 34 1.73 -13.36 -10.71
N VAL A 35 1.45 -12.07 -10.58
CA VAL A 35 1.39 -11.38 -9.29
C VAL A 35 -0.03 -10.86 -9.07
N ALA A 36 -0.54 -11.07 -7.85
CA ALA A 36 -1.91 -10.75 -7.51
C ALA A 36 -2.21 -9.23 -7.55
N ALA A 37 -3.46 -8.90 -7.81
CA ALA A 37 -3.96 -7.53 -7.64
C ALA A 37 -3.74 -7.05 -6.19
N GLY A 38 -3.40 -5.78 -6.02
CA GLY A 38 -3.13 -5.18 -4.71
C GLY A 38 -1.73 -5.43 -4.15
N THR A 39 -0.85 -6.08 -4.93
CA THR A 39 0.57 -6.17 -4.57
C THR A 39 1.22 -4.79 -4.61
N LEU A 40 2.03 -4.53 -3.59
CA LEU A 40 2.77 -3.29 -3.38
C LEU A 40 3.98 -3.23 -4.33
N ILE A 41 4.15 -2.10 -5.01
CA ILE A 41 5.15 -1.90 -6.05
C ILE A 41 5.91 -0.60 -5.81
N LYS A 42 7.23 -0.61 -6.02
CA LYS A 42 8.03 0.60 -6.21
C LYS A 42 8.39 0.73 -7.70
N VAL A 43 8.17 1.92 -8.26
CA VAL A 43 8.52 2.22 -9.65
C VAL A 43 10.01 2.54 -9.74
N ALA A 44 10.71 1.94 -10.71
CA ALA A 44 12.13 2.17 -10.94
C ALA A 44 12.32 3.39 -11.87
N GLY A 45 12.73 4.54 -11.30
CA GLY A 45 13.13 5.74 -12.05
C GLY A 45 11.98 6.60 -12.63
N GLU A 46 12.34 7.76 -13.19
CA GLU A 46 11.42 8.65 -13.90
C GLU A 46 11.11 8.10 -15.30
N GLN A 47 9.81 8.03 -15.62
CA GLN A 47 9.27 7.48 -16.85
C GLN A 47 10.00 7.99 -18.11
N GLN A 48 10.73 7.10 -18.79
CA GLN A 48 11.06 7.32 -20.19
C GLN A 48 9.90 6.78 -21.03
N THR A 49 9.12 7.72 -21.58
CA THR A 49 8.14 7.56 -22.67
C THR A 49 6.96 6.58 -22.46
N SER A 50 5.73 7.12 -22.60
CA SER A 50 4.42 6.49 -22.29
C SER A 50 4.04 5.19 -23.00
N LEU A 51 4.92 4.61 -23.81
CA LEU A 51 4.67 3.38 -24.58
C LEU A 51 5.59 2.21 -24.18
N ALA A 52 6.58 2.44 -23.33
CA ALA A 52 7.49 1.39 -22.86
C ALA A 52 6.97 0.73 -21.57
N ALA A 53 7.28 -0.55 -21.39
CA ALA A 53 6.99 -1.26 -20.15
C ALA A 53 7.66 -0.56 -18.97
N THR A 54 6.94 -0.43 -17.85
CA THR A 54 7.45 0.23 -16.64
C THR A 54 8.25 -0.76 -15.82
N GLN A 55 9.49 -0.39 -15.50
CA GLN A 55 10.34 -1.15 -14.60
C GLN A 55 9.89 -0.95 -13.15
N VAL A 56 9.78 -2.06 -12.43
CA VAL A 56 9.19 -2.12 -11.10
C VAL A 56 9.91 -3.10 -10.19
N TYR A 57 9.90 -2.78 -8.89
CA TYR A 57 10.32 -3.67 -7.83
C TYR A 57 9.10 -4.08 -7.01
N VAL A 58 8.99 -5.37 -6.72
CA VAL A 58 7.97 -5.87 -5.79
C VAL A 58 8.39 -5.49 -4.38
N TYR A 59 7.48 -4.88 -3.61
CA TYR A 59 7.76 -4.49 -2.24
C TYR A 59 7.69 -5.70 -1.31
N ASP A 60 8.77 -5.93 -0.56
CA ASP A 60 8.84 -6.97 0.45
C ASP A 60 8.36 -6.39 1.79
N THR A 61 7.20 -6.86 2.26
CA THR A 61 6.62 -6.42 3.54
C THR A 61 7.37 -6.98 4.76
N VAL A 62 8.13 -8.07 4.60
CA VAL A 62 8.94 -8.68 5.66
C VAL A 62 10.23 -7.88 5.85
N LEU A 63 10.96 -7.64 4.76
CA LEU A 63 12.21 -6.87 4.77
C LEU A 63 11.98 -5.35 4.84
N ARG A 64 10.72 -4.91 4.72
CA ARG A 64 10.31 -3.50 4.77
C ARG A 64 10.90 -2.66 3.65
N GLU A 65 11.27 -3.29 2.54
CA GLU A 65 11.92 -2.62 1.44
C GLU A 65 11.52 -3.22 0.08
N PRO A 66 11.64 -2.45 -1.00
CA PRO A 66 11.54 -2.99 -2.35
C PRO A 66 12.60 -4.08 -2.55
N ASN A 67 12.20 -5.23 -3.08
CA ASN A 67 13.14 -6.25 -3.46
C ASN A 67 13.92 -5.80 -4.70
N THR A 68 15.08 -5.18 -4.47
CA THR A 68 15.97 -4.65 -5.51
C THR A 68 16.79 -5.71 -6.22
N THR A 69 16.79 -6.96 -5.74
CA THR A 69 17.53 -8.06 -6.36
C THR A 69 16.97 -8.45 -7.72
N ARG A 70 15.69 -8.15 -7.97
CA ARG A 70 14.99 -8.49 -9.21
C ARG A 70 14.22 -7.29 -9.72
N ILE A 71 14.52 -6.89 -10.96
CA ILE A 71 13.75 -5.88 -11.69
C ILE A 71 12.72 -6.61 -12.54
N TYR A 72 11.49 -6.12 -12.49
CA TYR A 72 10.41 -6.62 -13.33
C TYR A 72 9.88 -5.53 -14.24
N GLU A 73 9.21 -5.94 -15.31
CA GLU A 73 8.49 -5.05 -16.21
C GLU A 73 7.00 -5.37 -16.21
N CYS A 74 6.19 -4.32 -16.26
CA CYS A 74 4.74 -4.42 -16.42
C CYS A 74 4.18 -3.27 -17.24
N ALA A 75 2.95 -3.44 -17.72
CA ALA A 75 2.27 -2.39 -18.46
C ALA A 75 1.88 -1.24 -17.50
N PRO A 76 2.10 0.05 -17.86
CA PRO A 76 1.80 1.18 -16.98
C PRO A 76 0.35 1.20 -16.47
N GLU A 77 -0.61 0.77 -17.30
CA GLU A 77 -2.03 0.69 -16.97
C GLU A 77 -2.37 -0.35 -15.89
N SER A 78 -1.47 -1.31 -15.63
CA SER A 78 -1.61 -2.25 -14.52
C SER A 78 -1.22 -1.64 -13.17
N LEU A 79 -0.63 -0.44 -13.15
CA LEU A 79 -0.21 0.25 -11.94
C LEU A 79 -1.25 1.29 -11.53
N LEU A 80 -1.64 1.25 -10.27
CA LEU A 80 -2.41 2.30 -9.62
C LEU A 80 -1.45 3.14 -8.75
N PRO A 81 -1.13 4.38 -9.16
CA PRO A 81 -0.26 5.29 -8.42
C PRO A 81 -0.73 5.51 -6.98
N VAL A 82 0.20 5.53 -6.03
CA VAL A 82 -0.09 5.88 -4.63
C VAL A 82 0.79 7.07 -4.25
N SER A 83 0.16 8.12 -3.72
CA SER A 83 0.88 9.29 -3.20
C SER A 83 1.69 8.95 -1.96
N ASP A 84 2.80 9.65 -1.74
CA ASP A 84 3.68 9.44 -0.57
C ASP A 84 2.93 9.61 0.77
N ASN A 85 1.91 10.48 0.84
CA ASN A 85 1.09 10.68 2.05
C ASN A 85 0.19 9.48 2.38
N LEU A 86 -0.33 8.79 1.35
CA LEU A 86 -1.20 7.62 1.53
C LEU A 86 -0.40 6.34 1.74
N TRP A 87 0.81 6.26 1.18
CA TRP A 87 1.63 5.05 1.19
C TRP A 87 1.75 4.39 2.58
N PRO A 88 2.02 5.14 3.69
CA PRO A 88 2.12 4.55 5.02
C PRO A 88 0.83 3.83 5.47
N PHE A 89 -0.35 4.30 5.06
CA PHE A 89 -1.62 3.63 5.39
C PHE A 89 -1.91 2.45 4.47
N ILE A 90 -1.47 2.50 3.21
CA ILE A 90 -1.67 1.39 2.26
C ILE A 90 -0.80 0.19 2.63
N VAL A 91 0.45 0.43 3.00
CA VAL A 91 1.40 -0.65 3.33
C VAL A 91 1.08 -1.33 4.66
N SER A 92 0.32 -0.71 5.58
CA SER A 92 -0.14 -1.34 6.83
C SER A 92 -1.33 -2.30 6.64
N ILE A 93 -1.99 -2.28 5.49
CA ILE A 93 -3.09 -3.21 5.21
C ILE A 93 -2.50 -4.55 4.75
N PRO A 94 -2.75 -5.68 5.44
CA PRO A 94 -2.16 -6.95 5.05
C PRO A 94 -2.82 -7.55 3.80
N GLU A 95 -4.15 -7.42 3.65
CA GLU A 95 -4.87 -8.03 2.53
C GLU A 95 -4.76 -7.18 1.23
N PRO A 96 -4.23 -7.73 0.12
CA PRO A 96 -4.10 -7.00 -1.14
C PRO A 96 -5.42 -6.42 -1.67
N ASN A 97 -6.52 -7.18 -1.57
CA ASN A 97 -7.83 -6.72 -2.02
C ASN A 97 -8.36 -5.53 -1.22
N ARG A 98 -8.05 -5.45 0.08
CA ARG A 98 -8.46 -4.32 0.92
C ARG A 98 -7.71 -3.03 0.57
N ARG A 99 -6.43 -3.14 0.16
CA ARG A 99 -5.67 -1.99 -0.39
C ARG A 99 -6.35 -1.41 -1.62
N LEU A 100 -6.77 -2.27 -2.55
CA LEU A 100 -7.48 -1.85 -3.76
C LEU A 100 -8.83 -1.21 -3.44
N GLN A 101 -9.59 -1.79 -2.51
CA GLN A 101 -10.86 -1.23 -2.09
C GLN A 101 -10.69 0.17 -1.49
N LEU A 102 -9.66 0.36 -0.66
CA LEU A 102 -9.36 1.67 -0.09
C LEU A 102 -8.98 2.70 -1.16
N LEU A 103 -8.09 2.35 -2.09
CA LEU A 103 -7.65 3.28 -3.15
C LEU A 103 -8.72 3.61 -4.18
N LYS A 104 -9.77 2.80 -4.29
CA LYS A 104 -10.97 3.11 -5.07
C LYS A 104 -11.94 4.04 -4.34
N ASP A 105 -11.82 4.15 -3.01
CA ASP A 105 -12.63 5.01 -2.17
C ASP A 105 -11.94 6.38 -2.02
N THR A 106 -12.23 7.28 -2.96
CA THR A 106 -11.62 8.61 -3.02
C THR A 106 -11.91 9.44 -1.77
N ASP A 107 -13.07 9.27 -1.15
CA ASP A 107 -13.46 10.02 0.04
C ASP A 107 -12.63 9.57 1.24
N ARG A 108 -12.43 8.26 1.42
CA ARG A 108 -11.54 7.73 2.45
C ARG A 108 -10.08 8.10 2.21
N CYS A 109 -9.61 8.07 0.96
CA CYS A 109 -8.26 8.54 0.65
C CYS A 109 -8.08 10.02 0.96
N ASN A 110 -9.07 10.85 0.62
CA ASN A 110 -9.04 12.27 0.97
C ASN A 110 -9.04 12.47 2.48
N TRP A 111 -9.86 11.71 3.22
CA TRP A 111 -9.87 11.74 4.69
C TRP A 111 -8.51 11.34 5.29
N LEU A 112 -7.88 10.26 4.81
CA LEU A 112 -6.55 9.82 5.24
C LEU A 112 -5.44 10.85 4.98
N ASN A 113 -5.59 11.69 3.95
CA ASN A 113 -4.63 12.74 3.65
C ASN A 113 -4.72 13.95 4.61
N HIS A 114 -5.85 14.14 5.28
CA HIS A 114 -6.12 15.31 6.12
C HIS A 114 -6.26 15.00 7.61
N ILE A 115 -6.42 13.73 7.98
CA ILE A 115 -6.53 13.32 9.37
C ILE A 115 -5.27 13.66 10.16
N MET A 116 -5.46 14.19 11.37
CA MET A 116 -4.39 14.58 12.28
C MET A 116 -4.70 14.15 13.72
N PRO A 117 -3.68 14.03 14.59
CA PRO A 117 -3.92 13.88 16.01
C PRO A 117 -4.80 15.02 16.56
N GLY A 118 -5.79 14.68 17.38
CA GLY A 118 -6.82 15.58 17.89
C GLY A 118 -8.17 15.43 17.18
N ASP A 119 -8.20 14.83 15.98
CA ASP A 119 -9.46 14.60 15.27
C ASP A 119 -10.34 13.56 15.98
N VAL A 120 -11.64 13.78 15.94
CA VAL A 120 -12.64 12.85 16.48
C VAL A 120 -13.13 11.94 15.36
N ILE A 121 -13.05 10.63 15.59
CA ILE A 121 -13.45 9.60 14.64
C ILE A 121 -14.39 8.60 15.31
N SER A 122 -15.30 8.03 14.53
CA SER A 122 -16.19 6.97 15.00
C SER A 122 -15.72 5.64 14.45
N VAL A 123 -15.49 4.63 15.29
CA VAL A 123 -15.01 3.30 14.89
C VAL A 123 -15.93 2.20 15.41
N PRO A 124 -16.05 1.05 14.71
CA PRO A 124 -16.86 -0.07 15.20
C PRO A 124 -16.24 -0.72 16.44
N GLY A 125 -17.06 -1.34 17.30
CA GLY A 125 -16.60 -2.04 18.52
C GLY A 125 -15.48 -3.06 18.31
N ARG A 126 -15.41 -3.70 17.14
CA ARG A 126 -14.33 -4.64 16.78
C ARG A 126 -12.93 -4.02 16.81
N SER A 127 -12.81 -2.70 16.76
CA SER A 127 -11.53 -1.99 16.93
C SER A 127 -11.01 -2.03 18.37
N PHE A 128 -11.85 -2.46 19.33
CA PHE A 128 -11.56 -2.61 20.75
C PHE A 128 -11.85 -4.03 21.25
N ASP A 129 -11.78 -5.03 20.36
CA ASP A 129 -12.09 -6.44 20.66
C ASP A 129 -13.51 -6.65 21.23
N ARG A 130 -14.48 -5.84 20.78
CA ARG A 130 -15.90 -5.97 21.12
C ARG A 130 -16.72 -6.38 19.90
N ASP A 131 -17.52 -7.42 20.05
CA ASP A 131 -18.43 -7.93 19.00
C ASP A 131 -19.83 -7.30 19.10
N ASP A 132 -19.89 -5.99 19.32
CA ASP A 132 -21.13 -5.22 19.30
C ASP A 132 -21.30 -4.44 17.98
N ILE A 133 -22.54 -4.03 17.71
CA ILE A 133 -22.87 -3.16 16.56
C ILE A 133 -22.65 -1.68 16.88
N ILE A 134 -22.18 -1.37 18.09
CA ILE A 134 -22.05 0.00 18.59
C ILE A 134 -20.80 0.63 17.96
N ARG A 135 -20.93 1.92 17.65
CA ARG A 135 -19.79 2.72 17.25
C ARG A 135 -19.30 3.54 18.44
N TYR A 136 -17.99 3.65 18.54
CA TYR A 136 -17.31 4.35 19.60
C TYR A 136 -16.66 5.60 19.01
N ASP A 137 -16.96 6.74 19.63
CA ASP A 137 -16.30 8.00 19.29
C ASP A 137 -14.97 8.08 20.03
N CYS A 138 -13.92 8.38 19.28
CA CYS A 138 -12.55 8.34 19.75
C CYS A 138 -11.81 9.58 19.28
N ILE A 139 -10.84 10.03 20.07
CA ILE A 139 -9.86 11.02 19.64
C ILE A 139 -8.65 10.27 19.08
N VAL A 140 -8.15 10.72 17.94
CA VAL A 140 -6.87 10.23 17.39
C VAL A 140 -5.74 10.86 18.20
N CYS A 141 -5.01 10.05 18.96
CA CYS A 141 -3.89 10.53 19.78
C CYS A 141 -2.53 10.30 19.10
N TYR A 142 -2.49 9.39 18.13
CA TYR A 142 -1.26 9.03 17.43
C TYR A 142 -1.53 8.59 16.00
N ILE A 143 -0.65 8.97 15.07
CA ILE A 143 -0.61 8.47 13.71
C ILE A 143 0.85 8.15 13.39
N GLY A 144 1.17 6.88 13.15
CA GLY A 144 2.53 6.49 12.86
C GLY A 144 2.81 5.00 12.97
N PRO A 145 4.07 4.58 12.84
CA PRO A 145 4.45 3.17 12.87
C PRO A 145 4.36 2.59 14.28
N VAL A 146 3.88 1.34 14.37
CA VAL A 146 3.88 0.55 15.61
C VAL A 146 4.56 -0.80 15.33
N PRO A 147 5.90 -0.87 15.41
CA PRO A 147 6.69 -2.04 15.01
C PRO A 147 6.33 -3.34 15.73
N GLU A 148 5.76 -3.22 16.94
CA GLU A 148 5.32 -4.34 17.78
C GLU A 148 4.05 -5.01 17.23
N ILE A 149 3.21 -4.28 16.49
CA ILE A 149 1.97 -4.79 15.89
C ILE A 149 2.23 -5.25 14.45
N HIS A 150 2.92 -4.42 13.68
CA HIS A 150 3.19 -4.72 12.28
C HIS A 150 4.50 -4.07 11.83
N PRO A 151 5.32 -4.76 11.01
CA PRO A 151 6.65 -4.26 10.65
C PRO A 151 6.62 -2.99 9.79
N VAL A 152 5.52 -2.72 9.10
CA VAL A 152 5.40 -1.59 8.16
C VAL A 152 4.09 -0.83 8.30
N GLY A 153 4.13 0.44 7.89
CA GLY A 153 2.98 1.31 7.73
C GLY A 153 2.51 1.97 9.01
N TYR A 154 1.42 2.73 8.90
CA TYR A 154 0.88 3.56 9.97
C TYR A 154 -0.37 2.96 10.59
N PHE A 155 -0.51 3.23 11.89
CA PHE A 155 -1.63 2.88 12.75
C PHE A 155 -2.16 4.14 13.42
N PHE A 156 -3.43 4.09 13.80
CA PHE A 156 -4.06 5.10 14.63
C PHE A 156 -4.03 4.66 16.09
N GLY A 157 -3.44 5.46 16.96
CA GLY A 157 -3.67 5.36 18.40
C GLY A 157 -4.95 6.11 18.74
N LEU A 158 -5.93 5.40 19.31
CA LEU A 158 -7.25 5.95 19.60
C LEU A 158 -7.49 5.99 21.11
N GLU A 159 -7.98 7.13 21.59
CA GLU A 159 -8.50 7.27 22.95
C GLU A 159 -10.02 7.32 22.91
N LEU A 160 -10.66 6.38 23.61
CA LEU A 160 -12.12 6.34 23.72
C LEU A 160 -12.63 7.60 24.41
N MET A 161 -13.55 8.31 23.77
CA MET A 161 -14.30 9.34 24.46
C MET A 161 -15.31 8.65 25.37
N VAL A 162 -15.18 8.86 26.68
CA VAL A 162 -16.25 8.49 27.59
C VAL A 162 -17.46 9.32 27.18
N SER A 163 -18.43 8.69 26.50
CA SER A 163 -19.75 9.28 26.40
C SER A 163 -20.14 9.56 27.84
N ARG A 164 -20.35 10.84 28.19
CA ARG A 164 -21.20 11.15 29.33
C ARG A 164 -22.52 10.48 28.98
N LEU A 165 -22.71 9.25 29.46
CA LEU A 165 -24.04 8.70 29.65
C LEU A 165 -24.68 9.72 30.58
N LEU A 166 -25.41 10.65 29.97
CA LEU A 166 -26.34 11.49 30.68
C LEU A 166 -27.28 10.53 31.39
N THR A 167 -27.12 10.47 32.71
CA THR A 167 -28.03 9.92 33.73
C THR A 167 -28.35 8.43 33.66
#